data_AF-A0A2M6ZZ47-F1
#
_entry.id   AF-A0A2M6ZZ47-F1
#
_cell.length_a   1.000
_cell.length_b   1.000
_cell.length_c   1.000
_cell.angle_alpha   90.00
_cell.angle_beta   90.00
_cell.angle_gamma   90.00
#
_symmetry.space_group_name_H-M   'P 1'
#
loop_
_entity.id
_entity.type
_entity.pdbx_description
1 polymer ?
#
loop_
_entity_poly.entity_id
_entity_poly.type
_entity_poly.pdbx_seq_one_letter_code
_entity_poly.pdbx_strand_id
1 'polypeptide(L)'
;DASSLAFFKSLLGVFRKSLEDFTGQELADEHLVQAVELHNKNRALIRALYELRKEAPPLITGSEMTKALVASMSIPVSECNDLLRSVTNEVKERRDTPERQSVRLLVYGAEVDDTTLIDLIEESGANVVMD
;
A
#
# COMPACT_ATOMS: atom_id res chain seq x y z
N ASP A 1 18.20 11.79 14.39
CA ASP A 1 19.47 12.53 14.41
C ASP A 1 20.54 11.73 13.64
N ALA A 2 21.77 12.22 13.49
CA ALA A 2 22.82 11.53 12.71
C ALA A 2 23.25 10.18 13.33
N SER A 3 23.24 10.06 14.66
CA SER A 3 23.59 8.82 15.37
C SER A 3 22.55 7.72 15.15
N SER A 4 21.26 8.06 15.19
CA SER A 4 20.18 7.11 14.88
C SER A 4 20.29 6.55 13.46
N LEU A 5 20.64 7.39 12.48
CA LEU A 5 20.83 6.96 11.10
C LEU A 5 22.04 6.02 10.95
N ALA A 6 23.16 6.35 11.60
CA ALA A 6 24.36 5.51 11.57
C ALA A 6 24.10 4.14 12.22
N PHE A 7 23.40 4.12 13.37
CA PHE A 7 23.00 2.89 14.04
C PHE A 7 22.08 2.03 13.16
N PHE A 8 21.05 2.62 12.54
CA PHE A 8 20.14 1.88 11.66
C PHE A 8 20.85 1.29 10.44
N LYS A 9 21.79 2.02 9.83
CA LYS A 9 22.62 1.48 8.73
C LYS A 9 23.43 0.27 9.15
N SER A 10 23.97 0.27 10.37
CA SER A 10 24.68 -0.89 10.93
C SER A 10 23.75 -2.09 11.07
N LEU A 11 22.52 -1.89 11.59
CA LEU A 11 21.51 -2.95 11.67
C LEU A 11 21.14 -3.53 10.30
N LEU A 12 21.01 -2.69 9.27
CA LEU A 12 20.77 -3.17 7.91
C LEU A 12 21.94 -4.01 7.38
N GLY A 13 23.18 -3.64 7.72
CA GLY A 13 24.36 -4.44 7.39
C GLY A 13 24.35 -5.82 8.06
N VAL A 14 23.98 -5.88 9.35
CA VAL A 14 23.79 -7.15 10.07
C VAL A 14 22.69 -7.99 9.44
N PHE A 15 21.57 -7.37 9.07
CA PHE A 15 20.46 -8.07 8.43
C PHE A 15 20.83 -8.63 7.05
N ARG A 16 21.53 -7.85 6.22
CA ARG A 16 22.08 -8.32 4.94
C ARG A 16 22.91 -9.58 5.13
N LYS A 17 23.86 -9.56 6.08
CA LYS A 17 24.73 -10.71 6.31
C LYS A 17 23.96 -11.95 6.76
N SER A 18 22.97 -11.77 7.65
CA SER A 18 22.08 -12.85 8.08
C SER A 18 21.32 -13.51 6.91
N LEU A 19 20.83 -12.70 5.96
CA LEU A 19 20.16 -13.21 4.76
C LEU A 19 21.10 -13.95 3.82
N GLU A 20 22.33 -13.46 3.62
CA GLU A 20 23.35 -14.13 2.81
C GLU A 20 23.71 -15.49 3.40
N ASP A 21 23.90 -15.56 4.73
CA ASP A 21 24.20 -16.80 5.43
C ASP A 21 23.02 -17.79 5.39
N PHE A 22 21.78 -17.29 5.49
CA PHE A 22 20.57 -18.13 5.39
C PHE A 22 20.35 -18.70 3.98
N THR A 23 20.58 -17.89 2.95
CA THR A 23 20.34 -18.27 1.54
C THR A 23 21.54 -18.96 0.89
N GLY A 24 22.73 -18.81 1.48
CA GLY A 24 24.01 -19.25 0.88
C GLY A 24 24.42 -18.44 -0.35
N GLN A 25 23.82 -17.26 -0.56
CA GLN A 25 24.07 -16.40 -1.73
C GLN A 25 24.44 -14.99 -1.27
N GLU A 26 25.49 -14.42 -1.86
CA GLU A 26 25.81 -13.00 -1.64
C GLU A 26 24.75 -12.10 -2.28
N LEU A 27 24.34 -11.06 -1.56
CA LEU A 27 23.39 -10.08 -2.07
C LEU A 27 24.18 -9.04 -2.85
N ALA A 28 24.12 -9.07 -4.18
CA ALA A 28 24.75 -8.05 -5.00
C ALA A 28 24.08 -6.67 -4.81
N ASP A 29 24.88 -5.61 -4.79
CA ASP A 29 24.38 -4.24 -4.62
C ASP A 29 23.43 -3.84 -5.77
N GLU A 30 23.68 -4.34 -6.98
CA GLU A 30 22.82 -4.12 -8.15
C GLU A 30 21.41 -4.68 -7.95
N HIS A 31 21.29 -5.86 -7.33
CA HIS A 31 19.98 -6.46 -7.02
C HIS A 31 19.22 -5.62 -5.98
N LEU A 32 19.93 -5.06 -5.00
CA LEU A 32 19.32 -4.17 -4.00
C LEU A 32 18.81 -2.87 -4.65
N VAL A 33 19.59 -2.27 -5.55
CA VAL A 33 19.17 -1.07 -6.30
C VAL A 33 17.91 -1.36 -7.11
N GLN A 34 17.87 -2.48 -7.85
CA GLN A 34 16.70 -2.88 -8.63
C GLN A 34 15.47 -3.11 -7.74
N ALA A 35 15.63 -3.76 -6.59
CA ALA A 35 14.54 -3.96 -5.64
C ALA A 35 14.02 -2.61 -5.09
N VAL A 36 14.91 -1.68 -4.74
CA VAL A 36 14.53 -0.34 -4.29
C VAL A 36 13.70 0.40 -5.34
N GLU A 37 14.11 0.35 -6.60
CA GLU A 37 13.37 0.95 -7.72
C GLU A 37 11.97 0.33 -7.86
N LEU A 38 11.88 -1.00 -7.78
CA LEU A 38 10.61 -1.72 -7.92
C LEU A 38 9.63 -1.40 -6.79
N HIS A 39 10.13 -1.30 -5.54
CA HIS A 39 9.34 -0.87 -4.39
C HIS A 39 9.00 0.63 -4.41
N ASN A 40 9.86 1.49 -4.98
CA ASN A 40 9.53 2.90 -5.18
C ASN A 40 8.38 3.07 -6.19
N LYS A 41 8.41 2.29 -7.29
CA LYS A 41 7.30 2.23 -8.25
C LYS A 41 6.01 1.75 -7.59
N ASN A 42 6.09 0.72 -6.76
CA ASN A 42 4.94 0.23 -5.99
C ASN A 42 4.31 1.31 -5.11
N ARG A 43 5.13 2.00 -4.30
CA ARG A 43 4.68 3.12 -3.47
C ARG A 43 4.05 4.25 -4.29
N ALA A 44 4.55 4.53 -5.49
CA ALA A 44 3.95 5.52 -6.39
C ALA A 44 2.57 5.08 -6.91
N LEU A 45 2.40 3.80 -7.24
CA LEU A 45 1.11 3.24 -7.69
C LEU A 45 0.07 3.23 -6.57
N ILE A 46 0.46 2.83 -5.35
CA ILE A 46 -0.43 2.90 -4.18
C ILE A 46 -0.90 4.34 -3.95
N ARG A 47 0.01 5.33 -4.00
CA ARG A 47 -0.37 6.75 -3.89
C ARG A 47 -1.35 7.15 -4.99
N ALA A 48 -1.14 6.73 -6.23
CA ALA A 48 -2.05 7.03 -7.34
C ALA A 48 -3.45 6.43 -7.12
N LEU A 49 -3.56 5.27 -6.48
CA LEU A 49 -4.83 4.68 -6.09
C LEU A 49 -5.51 5.47 -4.95
N TYR A 50 -4.74 5.92 -3.94
CA TYR A 50 -5.24 6.81 -2.88
C TYR A 50 -5.79 8.14 -3.43
N GLU A 51 -5.18 8.71 -4.47
CA GLU A 51 -5.67 9.95 -5.10
C GLU A 51 -7.14 9.81 -5.57
N LEU A 52 -7.59 8.61 -5.94
CA LEU A 52 -8.96 8.35 -6.38
C LEU A 52 -10.00 8.45 -5.26
N ARG A 53 -9.57 8.52 -4.00
CA ARG A 53 -10.43 8.72 -2.82
C ARG A 53 -10.72 10.19 -2.53
N LYS A 54 -10.04 11.12 -3.22
CA LYS A 54 -10.20 12.57 -3.01
C LYS A 54 -11.50 13.11 -3.61
N GLU A 55 -11.99 12.51 -4.69
CA GLU A 55 -13.25 12.85 -5.35
C GLU A 55 -14.46 12.74 -4.41
N ALA A 56 -15.58 13.38 -4.80
CA ALA A 56 -16.83 13.34 -4.06
C ALA A 56 -18.02 13.08 -5.01
N PRO A 57 -18.54 11.84 -5.12
CA PRO A 57 -18.17 10.65 -4.33
C PRO A 57 -16.74 10.11 -4.59
N PRO A 58 -16.13 9.38 -3.65
CA PRO A 58 -14.84 8.72 -3.90
C PRO A 58 -15.01 7.67 -5.01
N LEU A 59 -13.97 7.44 -5.80
CA LEU A 59 -14.03 6.45 -6.87
C LEU A 59 -13.78 5.02 -6.39
N ILE A 60 -13.19 4.83 -5.21
CA ILE A 60 -12.92 3.53 -4.57
C ILE A 60 -13.42 3.57 -3.12
N THR A 61 -14.08 2.50 -2.68
CA THR A 61 -14.54 2.35 -1.28
C THR A 61 -13.34 2.20 -0.34
N GLY A 62 -13.56 2.48 0.96
CA GLY A 62 -12.54 2.21 1.96
C GLY A 62 -12.15 0.72 2.01
N SER A 63 -13.13 -0.17 1.86
CA SER A 63 -12.92 -1.62 1.91
C SER A 63 -12.18 -2.16 0.69
N GLU A 64 -12.47 -1.67 -0.51
CA GLU A 64 -11.69 -1.99 -1.71
C GLU A 64 -10.23 -1.53 -1.57
N MET A 65 -10.01 -0.32 -1.03
CA MET A 65 -8.66 0.18 -0.77
C MET A 65 -7.91 -0.71 0.23
N THR A 66 -8.56 -1.08 1.33
CA THR A 66 -7.99 -1.97 2.37
C THR A 66 -7.59 -3.32 1.76
N LYS A 67 -8.47 -3.94 0.97
CA LYS A 67 -8.17 -5.20 0.25
C LYS A 67 -6.98 -5.05 -0.69
N ALA A 68 -6.89 -3.94 -1.42
CA ALA A 68 -5.75 -3.68 -2.32
C ALA A 68 -4.42 -3.55 -1.55
N LEU A 69 -4.43 -2.90 -0.39
CA LEU A 69 -3.25 -2.76 0.47
C LEU A 69 -2.81 -4.12 1.05
N VAL A 70 -3.74 -4.90 1.60
CA VAL A 70 -3.44 -6.24 2.14
C VAL A 70 -2.88 -7.17 1.06
N ALA A 71 -3.47 -7.16 -0.14
CA ALA A 71 -2.94 -7.91 -1.27
C ALA A 71 -1.53 -7.45 -1.66
N SER A 72 -1.26 -6.13 -1.63
CA SER A 72 0.05 -5.56 -1.98
C SER A 72 1.19 -6.01 -1.07
N MET A 73 0.88 -6.38 0.17
CA MET A 73 1.84 -6.88 1.15
C MET A 73 2.09 -8.40 1.04
N SER A 74 1.27 -9.11 0.26
CA SER A 74 1.21 -10.58 0.28
C SER A 74 1.82 -11.25 -0.95
N ILE A 75 2.25 -10.48 -1.96
CA ILE A 75 2.70 -11.00 -3.26
C ILE A 75 4.01 -10.33 -3.73
N PRO A 76 4.73 -10.92 -4.69
CA PRO A 76 5.91 -10.29 -5.27
C PRO A 76 5.61 -8.88 -5.81
N VAL A 77 6.50 -7.93 -5.52
CA VAL A 77 6.28 -6.51 -5.83
C VAL A 77 6.12 -6.23 -7.34
N SER A 78 6.72 -7.05 -8.21
CA SER A 78 6.51 -6.96 -9.67
C SER A 78 5.07 -7.28 -10.05
N GLU A 79 4.53 -8.39 -9.55
CA GLU A 79 3.16 -8.82 -9.77
C GLU A 79 2.17 -7.82 -9.16
N CYS A 80 2.46 -7.35 -7.94
CA CYS A 80 1.68 -6.28 -7.31
C CYS A 80 1.63 -5.01 -8.16
N ASN A 81 2.76 -4.62 -8.74
CA ASN A 81 2.82 -3.44 -9.59
C ASN A 81 1.95 -3.58 -10.84
N ASP A 82 1.84 -4.77 -11.42
CA ASP A 82 0.96 -5.03 -12.55
C ASP A 82 -0.52 -4.99 -12.12
N LEU A 83 -0.86 -5.65 -11.02
CA LEU A 83 -2.22 -5.66 -10.49
C LEU A 83 -2.71 -4.27 -10.07
N LEU A 84 -1.87 -3.47 -9.39
CA LEU A 84 -2.21 -2.10 -9.01
C LEU A 84 -2.49 -1.21 -10.22
N ARG A 85 -1.77 -1.42 -11.35
CA ARG A 85 -2.08 -0.70 -12.60
C ARG A 85 -3.47 -1.09 -13.13
N SER A 86 -3.76 -2.39 -13.16
CA SER A 86 -5.04 -2.90 -13.64
C SER A 86 -6.20 -2.39 -12.78
N VAL A 87 -6.10 -2.51 -11.45
CA VAL A 87 -7.11 -2.00 -10.49
C VAL A 87 -7.29 -0.49 -10.64
N THR A 88 -6.20 0.27 -10.76
CA THR A 88 -6.30 1.74 -10.95
C THR A 88 -7.06 2.10 -12.22
N ASN A 89 -6.87 1.36 -13.31
CA ASN A 89 -7.59 1.59 -14.56
C ASN A 89 -9.07 1.18 -14.45
N GLU A 90 -9.34 0.02 -13.86
CA GLU A 90 -10.70 -0.46 -13.61
C GLU A 90 -11.52 0.53 -12.78
N VAL A 91 -10.95 1.04 -11.68
CA VAL A 91 -11.59 2.03 -10.80
C VAL A 91 -11.87 3.35 -11.54
N LYS A 92 -11.03 3.74 -12.51
CA LYS A 92 -11.23 4.96 -13.30
C LYS A 92 -12.28 4.80 -14.40
N GLU A 93 -12.44 3.60 -14.95
CA GLU A 93 -13.30 3.32 -16.10
C GLU A 93 -14.67 2.76 -15.72
N ARG A 94 -14.82 2.26 -14.48
CA ARG A 94 -16.10 1.72 -14.00
C ARG A 94 -17.20 2.78 -13.99
N ARG A 95 -18.40 2.34 -14.35
CA ARG A 95 -19.62 3.18 -14.30
C ARG A 95 -20.28 3.17 -12.93
N ASP A 96 -20.10 2.07 -12.20
CA ASP A 96 -20.61 1.91 -10.86
C ASP A 96 -19.58 2.49 -9.88
N THR A 97 -19.91 3.62 -9.27
CA THR A 97 -19.06 4.33 -8.32
C THR A 97 -19.68 4.26 -6.93
N PRO A 98 -18.87 4.22 -5.86
CA PRO A 98 -19.37 4.29 -4.49
C PRO A 98 -20.40 5.41 -4.30
N GLU A 99 -21.44 5.12 -3.51
CA GLU A 99 -22.45 6.12 -3.22
C GLU A 99 -21.85 7.31 -2.47
N ARG A 100 -22.33 8.51 -2.82
CA ARG A 100 -21.95 9.73 -2.13
C ARG A 100 -22.57 9.75 -0.74
N GLN A 101 -21.73 9.70 0.28
CA GLN A 101 -22.16 9.85 1.66
C GLN A 101 -21.97 11.29 2.16
N SER A 102 -22.70 11.67 3.21
CA SER A 102 -22.67 13.03 3.76
C SER A 102 -21.42 13.30 4.62
N VAL A 103 -20.81 12.24 5.15
CA VAL A 103 -19.64 12.30 6.04
C VAL A 103 -18.45 11.61 5.38
N ARG A 104 -17.27 12.23 5.44
CA ARG A 104 -16.00 11.67 4.96
C ARG A 104 -15.06 11.52 6.15
N LEU A 105 -14.50 10.33 6.35
CA LEU A 105 -13.73 10.00 7.53
C LEU A 105 -12.27 9.62 7.20
N LEU A 106 -11.40 9.99 8.13
CA LEU A 106 -10.06 9.44 8.31
C LEU A 106 -10.14 8.40 9.44
N VAL A 107 -9.67 7.18 9.18
CA VAL A 107 -9.46 6.18 10.23
C VAL A 107 -8.01 6.29 10.69
N TYR A 108 -7.76 6.47 11.98
CA TYR A 108 -6.38 6.60 12.50
C TYR A 108 -6.19 5.71 13.72
N GLY A 109 -5.15 4.87 13.70
CA GLY A 109 -4.89 3.93 14.78
C GLY A 109 -3.76 2.95 14.47
N ALA A 110 -3.85 1.78 15.09
CA ALA A 110 -3.03 0.63 14.71
C ALA A 110 -3.41 0.14 13.30
N GLU A 111 -2.61 -0.79 12.78
CA GLU A 111 -2.92 -1.47 11.52
C GLU A 111 -4.32 -2.10 11.57
N VAL A 112 -5.08 -1.92 10.49
CA VAL A 112 -6.39 -2.54 10.24
C VAL A 112 -6.31 -3.24 8.89
N ASP A 113 -6.23 -4.56 8.90
CA ASP A 113 -6.12 -5.42 7.72
C ASP A 113 -7.41 -6.18 7.39
N ASP A 114 -8.43 -6.07 8.25
CA ASP A 114 -9.76 -6.62 8.05
C ASP A 114 -10.77 -5.52 7.67
N THR A 115 -11.64 -5.79 6.70
CA THR A 115 -12.59 -4.77 6.20
C THR A 115 -13.80 -4.56 7.08
N THR A 116 -14.09 -5.41 8.07
CA THR A 116 -15.34 -5.36 8.84
C THR A 116 -15.59 -4.00 9.49
N LEU A 117 -14.54 -3.35 10.01
CA LEU A 117 -14.67 -2.00 10.58
C LEU A 117 -15.01 -0.95 9.51
N ILE A 118 -14.35 -1.04 8.36
CA ILE A 118 -14.53 -0.10 7.25
C ILE A 118 -15.92 -0.28 6.63
N ASP A 119 -16.33 -1.53 6.40
CA ASP A 119 -17.66 -1.91 5.91
C ASP A 119 -18.73 -1.35 6.84
N LEU A 120 -18.62 -1.56 8.16
CA LEU A 120 -19.58 -1.04 9.14
C LEU A 120 -19.70 0.49 9.09
N ILE A 121 -18.57 1.20 8.96
CA ILE A 121 -18.56 2.66 8.84
C ILE A 121 -19.28 3.09 7.56
N GLU A 122 -19.00 2.44 6.44
CA GLU A 122 -19.57 2.82 5.14
C GLU A 122 -21.07 2.49 5.04
N GLU A 123 -21.49 1.34 5.57
CA GLU A 123 -22.91 0.95 5.73
C GLU A 123 -23.68 1.91 6.66
N SER A 124 -22.99 2.58 7.58
CA SER A 124 -23.57 3.58 8.48
C SER A 124 -23.74 4.97 7.84
N GLY A 125 -23.47 5.12 6.55
CA GLY A 125 -23.70 6.36 5.80
C GLY A 125 -22.52 7.35 5.80
N ALA A 126 -21.29 6.84 5.86
CA ALA A 126 -20.06 7.61 5.71
C ALA A 126 -19.18 7.04 4.59
N ASN A 127 -18.24 7.82 4.05
CA ASN A 127 -17.19 7.28 3.18
C ASN A 127 -15.86 7.32 3.93
N VAL A 128 -15.12 6.21 3.98
CA VAL A 128 -13.75 6.21 4.51
C VAL A 128 -12.80 6.59 3.38
N VAL A 129 -12.27 7.81 3.44
CA VAL A 129 -11.48 8.40 2.34
C VAL A 129 -9.99 8.54 2.66
N MET A 130 -9.59 8.21 3.89
CA MET A 130 -8.20 8.18 4.32
C MET A 130 -8.02 7.24 5.51
N ASP A 131 -6.80 6.73 5.66
CA ASP A 131 -6.29 5.92 6.75
C ASP A 131 -4.80 6.25 7.00
#